data_AF-A0A7Y3DJX9-F1
#
_entry.id   AF-A0A7Y3DJX9-F1
#
_cell.length_a   1.000
_cell.length_b   1.000
_cell.length_c   1.000
_cell.angle_alpha   90.00
_cell.angle_beta   90.00
_cell.angle_gamma   90.00
#
_symmetry.space_group_name_H-M   'P 1'
#
loop_
_entity.id
_entity.type
_entity.pdbx_description
1 polymer ?
#
loop_
_entity_poly.entity_id
_entity_poly.type
_entity_poly.pdbx_seq_one_letter_code
_entity_poly.pdbx_strand_id
1 'polypeptide(L)' 'MRRLILNRDGGCTIDGCHSSYRLEIHHIVPRSEGGTHDLANLTTLCWWHHHNAVHGAGAAINPDTPPHRRTIIPAGDPP' A
#
# COMPACT_ATOMS: atom_id res chain seq x y z
N MET A 1 1.84 -15.59 -6.02
CA MET A 1 1.27 -14.27 -5.65
C MET A 1 2.27 -13.12 -5.76
N ARG A 2 3.38 -13.12 -4.99
CA ARG A 2 4.29 -11.96 -4.88
C ARG A 2 4.82 -11.41 -6.22
N ARG A 3 5.31 -12.27 -7.10
CA ARG A 3 5.84 -11.87 -8.42
C ARG A 3 4.78 -11.18 -9.30
N LEU A 4 3.53 -11.63 -9.26
CA LEU A 4 2.42 -11.06 -10.04
C LEU A 4 2.12 -9.63 -9.60
N ILE A 5 2.07 -9.39 -8.29
CA ILE A 5 1.79 -8.09 -7.69
C ILE A 5 2.91 -7.10 -8.02
N LEU A 6 4.17 -7.52 -7.81
CA LEU A 6 5.33 -6.67 -8.13
C LEU A 6 5.43 -6.34 -9.62
N ASN A 7 5.07 -7.29 -10.51
CA ASN A 7 5.04 -7.02 -11.94
C ASN A 7 3.89 -6.08 -12.34
N ARG A 8 2.71 -6.22 -11.73
CA ARG A 8 1.55 -5.33 -11.95
C ARG A 8 1.87 -3.90 -11.51
N ASP A 9 2.50 -3.76 -10.35
CA ASP A 9 2.70 -2.48 -9.68
C ASP A 9 4.03 -1.81 -10.06
N GLY A 10 5.03 -2.51 -10.58
CA GLY A 10 6.30 -1.92 -11.09
C GLY A 10 7.15 -1.10 -10.11
N GLY A 11 6.69 -0.88 -8.87
CA GLY A 11 7.23 0.10 -7.93
C GLY A 11 6.23 0.41 -6.81
N CYS A 12 6.53 1.43 -6.03
CA CYS A 12 5.60 1.96 -5.02
C CYS A 12 4.35 2.52 -5.71
N THR A 13 3.17 2.20 -5.20
CA THR A 13 1.89 2.62 -5.79
C THR A 13 1.32 3.92 -5.21
N ILE A 14 1.99 4.50 -4.22
CA ILE A 14 1.63 5.80 -3.63
C ILE A 14 1.80 6.89 -4.67
N ASP A 15 0.81 7.79 -4.77
CA ASP A 15 0.82 8.89 -5.72
C ASP A 15 2.09 9.74 -5.59
N GLY A 16 2.71 10.06 -6.73
CA GLY A 16 3.96 10.82 -6.79
C GLY A 16 5.22 10.07 -6.34
N CYS A 17 5.14 8.82 -5.88
CA CYS A 17 6.31 8.02 -5.53
C CYS A 17 6.80 7.20 -6.73
N HIS A 18 8.07 7.38 -7.11
CA HIS A 18 8.70 6.60 -8.19
C HIS A 18 9.70 5.54 -7.68
N SER A 19 9.67 5.22 -6.38
CA SER A 19 10.61 4.26 -5.82
C SER A 19 10.33 2.84 -6.32
N SER A 20 11.35 2.22 -6.89
CA SER A 20 11.39 0.79 -7.27
C SER A 20 12.29 -0.04 -6.35
N TYR A 21 12.78 0.55 -5.26
CA TYR A 21 13.75 -0.06 -4.35
C TYR A 21 13.08 -0.58 -3.07
N ARG A 22 13.53 -1.78 -2.63
CA ARG A 22 13.02 -2.50 -1.44
C ARG A 22 11.49 -2.53 -1.39
N LEU A 23 10.92 -3.13 -2.42
CA LEU A 23 9.47 -3.25 -2.57
C LEU A 23 8.89 -4.35 -1.69
N GLU A 24 7.79 -4.01 -1.02
CA GLU A 24 7.06 -4.87 -0.10
C GLU A 24 5.57 -4.82 -0.44
N ILE A 25 4.90 -5.95 -0.26
CA ILE A 25 3.47 -6.06 -0.52
C ILE A 25 2.75 -5.80 0.79
N HIS A 26 1.76 -4.93 0.74
CA HIS A 26 0.94 -4.52 1.85
C HIS A 26 -0.54 -4.75 1.54
N HIS A 27 -1.32 -5.02 2.57
CA HIS A 27 -2.78 -5.17 2.48
C HIS A 27 -3.44 -3.79 2.54
N ILE A 28 -4.35 -3.48 1.62
CA ILE A 28 -5.09 -2.21 1.63
C ILE A 28 -6.08 -2.20 2.80
N VAL A 29 -6.94 -3.22 2.87
CA VAL A 29 -7.72 -3.55 4.07
C VAL A 29 -6.89 -4.50 4.93
N PRO A 30 -6.57 -4.16 6.19
CA PRO A 30 -5.78 -5.00 7.07
C PRO A 30 -6.39 -6.39 7.25
N ARG A 31 -5.54 -7.42 7.39
CA ARG A 31 -6.02 -8.78 7.66
C ARG A 31 -6.86 -8.85 8.94
N SER A 32 -6.50 -8.06 9.96
CA SER A 32 -7.25 -7.97 11.23
C SER A 32 -8.68 -7.48 11.05
N GLU A 33 -8.96 -6.76 9.96
CA GLU A 33 -10.28 -6.21 9.61
C GLU A 33 -10.99 -7.05 8.53
N GLY A 34 -10.47 -8.26 8.25
CA GLY A 34 -11.05 -9.18 7.26
C GLY A 34 -10.48 -9.03 5.84
N GLY A 35 -9.40 -8.26 5.66
CA GLY A 35 -8.73 -8.12 4.37
C GLY A 35 -8.22 -9.43 3.79
N THR A 36 -8.54 -9.69 2.52
CA THR A 36 -8.17 -10.93 1.81
C THR A 36 -6.77 -10.85 1.19
N HIS A 37 -6.26 -11.98 0.71
CA HIS A 37 -5.04 -12.05 -0.10
C HIS A 37 -5.30 -11.88 -1.61
N ASP A 38 -6.49 -11.41 -1.99
CA ASP A 38 -6.84 -11.17 -3.39
C ASP A 38 -5.98 -10.04 -3.97
N LEU A 39 -5.69 -10.12 -5.26
CA LEU A 39 -4.88 -9.10 -5.95
C LEU A 39 -5.42 -7.68 -5.71
N ALA A 40 -6.75 -7.52 -5.67
CA ALA A 40 -7.38 -6.22 -5.45
C ALA A 40 -7.10 -5.61 -4.07
N ASN A 41 -6.85 -6.43 -3.05
CA ASN A 41 -6.56 -5.98 -1.69
C ASN A 41 -5.05 -5.87 -1.40
N LEU A 42 -4.19 -6.14 -2.38
CA LEU A 42 -2.75 -6.09 -2.22
C LEU A 42 -2.15 -4.96 -3.04
N THR A 43 -1.19 -4.25 -2.46
CA THR A 43 -0.52 -3.11 -3.09
C THR A 43 0.97 -3.14 -2.79
N THR A 44 1.80 -2.65 -3.72
CA THR A 44 3.25 -2.57 -3.52
C THR A 44 3.65 -1.21 -2.95
N LEU A 45 4.40 -1.23 -1.84
CA LEU A 45 4.97 -0.06 -1.20
C LEU A 45 6.51 -0.16 -1.21
N CYS A 46 7.19 0.98 -1.26
CA CYS A 46 8.61 1.02 -0.92
C CYS A 46 8.78 0.89 0.60
N TRP A 47 9.97 0.47 1.02
CA TRP A 47 10.31 0.30 2.43
C TRP A 47 9.93 1.51 3.31
N TRP A 48 10.14 2.74 2.82
CA TRP A 48 9.81 3.93 3.60
C TRP A 48 8.31 4.07 3.84
N HIS A 49 7.48 3.97 2.79
CA HIS A 49 6.03 4.04 2.93
C HIS A 49 5.47 2.88 3.76
N HIS A 50 6.03 1.68 3.61
CA HIS A 50 5.56 0.52 4.36
C HIS A 50 5.88 0.62 5.85
N HIS A 51 7.14 0.88 6.21
CA HIS A 51 7.59 0.83 7.61
C HIS A 51 7.39 2.16 8.34
N ASN A 52 7.58 3.31 7.68
CA ASN A 52 7.50 4.61 8.36
C ASN A 52 6.10 5.21 8.25
N ALA A 53 5.51 5.29 7.05
CA ALA A 53 4.19 5.91 6.90
C ALA A 53 3.07 5.01 7.45
N VAL A 54 3.00 3.76 6.99
CA VAL A 54 1.93 2.85 7.38
C VAL A 54 2.15 2.26 8.78
N HIS A 55 3.23 1.51 9.00
CA HIS A 55 3.44 0.87 10.30
C HIS A 55 3.95 1.80 11.39
N GLY A 56 4.72 2.84 11.04
CA GLY A 56 5.30 3.79 12.01
C GLY A 56 4.33 4.89 12.42
N ALA A 57 3.70 5.55 11.44
CA ALA A 57 2.76 6.66 11.68
C ALA A 57 1.29 6.22 11.71
N GLY A 58 0.99 4.94 11.48
CA GLY A 58 -0.38 4.39 11.55
C GLY A 58 -1.27 4.78 10.37
N ALA A 59 -0.68 5.25 9.27
CA ALA A 59 -1.44 5.75 8.15
C ALA A 59 -2.04 4.60 7.31
N ALA A 60 -3.28 4.75 6.85
CA ALA A 60 -3.98 3.73 6.05
C ALA A 60 -3.86 4.01 4.55
N ILE A 61 -3.94 2.97 3.73
CA ILE A 61 -4.04 3.13 2.26
C ILE A 61 -5.49 3.44 1.89
N ASN A 62 -5.74 4.51 1.15
CA ASN A 62 -7.08 4.83 0.68
C ASN A 62 -7.54 3.76 -0.35
N PRO A 63 -8.59 2.97 -0.04
CA PRO A 63 -9.05 1.91 -0.93
C PRO A 63 -9.65 2.43 -2.24
N ASP A 64 -10.19 3.65 -2.25
CA ASP A 64 -10.92 4.26 -3.37
C ASP A 64 -10.02 4.87 -4.45
N THR A 65 -8.71 4.88 -4.20
CA THR A 65 -7.72 5.39 -5.16
C THR A 65 -7.10 4.27 -5.99
N PRO A 66 -6.85 4.45 -7.30
CA PRO A 66 -6.28 3.38 -8.11
C PRO A 66 -4.79 3.15 -7.78
N PRO A 67 -4.22 1.97 -8.12
CA PRO A 67 -2.79 1.74 -8.07
C PRO A 67 -2.00 2.85 -8.78
N HIS A 68 -0.79 3.18 -8.30
CA HIS A 68 0.06 4.31 -8.74
C HIS A 68 -0.49 5.71 -8.48
N ARG A 69 -1.71 5.83 -7.99
CA ARG A 69 -2.32 7.07 -7.54
C ARG A 69 -2.86 6.89 -6.11
N ARG A 70 -2.31 5.93 -5.36
CA ARG A 70 -2.79 5.62 -4.01
C ARG A 70 -2.49 6.81 -3.10
N THR A 71 -3.52 7.31 -2.44
CA THR A 71 -3.33 8.27 -1.34
C THR A 71 -3.27 7.54 -0.01
N ILE A 72 -2.69 8.20 0.98
CA ILE A 72 -2.60 7.71 2.35
C ILE A 72 -3.56 8.55 3.20
N ILE A 73 -4.33 7.90 4.07
CA ILE A 73 -5.16 8.51 5.09
C ILE A 73 -4.30 8.59 6.38
N PRO A 74 -3.94 9.78 6.87
CA PRO A 74 -3.15 9.92 8.09
C PRO A 74 -3.86 9.32 9.31
N ALA A 75 -3.09 8.83 10.29
CA ALA A 75 -3.67 8.39 11.55
C ALA A 75 -4.33 9.57 12.27
N GLY A 76 -5.59 9.40 12.69
CA GLY A 76 -6.34 10.39 13.45
C GLY A 76 -7.25 11.32 12.63
N ASP A 77 -7.24 11.23 11.29
CA ASP A 77 -8.32 11.81 10.50
C ASP A 77 -9.58 10.93 10.60
N PRO A 78 -10.76 11.48 10.95
CA PRO A 78 -12.00 10.73 10.87
C PRO A 78 -12.35 10.45 9.39
N PRO A 79 -13.00 9.31 9.09
CA PRO A 79 -13.50 9.00 7.76
C PRO A 79 -14.58 9.99 7.29
#